data_AF-A0A2G6HNP1-F1
#
_entry.id   AF-A0A2G6HNP1-F1
#
_cell.length_a   1.000
_cell.length_b   1.000
_cell.length_c   1.000
_cell.angle_alpha   90.00
_cell.angle_beta   90.00
_cell.angle_gamma   90.00
#
_symmetry.space_group_name_H-M   'P 1'
#
loop_
_entity.id
_entity.type
_entity.pdbx_description
1 polymer ?
#
loop_
_entity_poly.entity_id
_entity_poly.type
_entity_poly.pdbx_seq_one_letter_code
_entity_poly.pdbx_strand_id
1 'polypeptide(L)'
;MLDNKSLGNVVSELKGNISDGSTLSVVSALFSLYAYDELKKELSKVSKFRLLVPSHGDEEGFIKNLPGNNLDRRLRSRLDVTRIARECAGWLKQKCEVRELPSAVHQNLIHLSHTDSDAQLAIVGSSSFTTDGLGIVPSESHHMNTCFRSCDEARSLIKWFDELWA
;
A
#
# COMPACT_ATOMS: atom_id res chain seq x y z
N MET A 1 11.16 -3.47 -12.86
CA MET A 1 9.72 -3.39 -13.20
C MET A 1 9.02 -4.54 -12.49
N LEU A 2 7.79 -4.33 -12.01
CA LEU A 2 6.95 -5.34 -11.35
C LEU A 2 5.59 -5.37 -12.07
N ASP A 3 5.17 -6.55 -12.52
CA ASP A 3 3.92 -6.79 -13.24
C ASP A 3 2.87 -7.52 -12.38
N ASN A 4 3.20 -7.84 -11.14
CA ASN A 4 2.43 -8.71 -10.25
C ASN A 4 2.17 -10.11 -10.84
N LYS A 5 3.04 -10.55 -11.76
CA LYS A 5 2.99 -11.85 -12.43
C LYS A 5 4.41 -12.42 -12.53
N SER A 6 5.02 -12.31 -13.70
CA SER A 6 6.26 -13.02 -14.06
C SER A 6 7.53 -12.25 -13.73
N LEU A 7 7.44 -10.92 -13.70
CA LEU A 7 8.58 -10.02 -13.50
C LEU A 7 8.75 -9.60 -12.03
N GLY A 8 7.97 -10.21 -11.14
CA GLY A 8 7.92 -9.93 -9.71
C GLY A 8 6.64 -9.23 -9.30
N ASN A 9 6.37 -9.23 -7.99
CA ASN A 9 5.19 -8.60 -7.42
C ASN A 9 5.57 -7.61 -6.31
N VAL A 10 4.70 -6.65 -6.10
CA VAL A 10 4.92 -5.57 -5.12
C VAL A 10 5.00 -6.13 -3.70
N VAL A 11 4.18 -7.12 -3.35
CA VAL A 11 4.19 -7.71 -2.00
C VAL A 11 5.55 -8.32 -1.63
N SER A 12 6.25 -8.98 -2.56
CA SER A 12 7.57 -9.54 -2.28
C SER A 12 8.62 -8.46 -2.04
N GLU A 13 8.58 -7.36 -2.80
CA GLU A 13 9.47 -6.22 -2.58
C GLU A 13 9.21 -5.58 -1.22
N LEU A 14 7.94 -5.42 -0.83
CA LEU A 14 7.59 -4.88 0.49
C LEU A 14 8.06 -5.81 1.62
N LYS A 15 7.81 -7.12 1.51
CA LYS A 15 8.25 -8.10 2.52
C LYS A 15 9.77 -8.19 2.65
N GLY A 16 10.49 -8.04 1.54
CA GLY A 16 11.95 -8.10 1.51
C GLY A 16 12.64 -6.86 2.08
N ASN A 17 11.97 -5.69 2.07
CA ASN A 17 12.60 -4.42 2.41
C ASN A 17 12.03 -3.75 3.67
N ILE A 18 10.80 -4.06 4.11
CA ILE A 18 10.26 -3.51 5.35
C ILE A 18 10.98 -4.12 6.56
N SER A 19 11.65 -3.26 7.32
CA SER A 19 12.37 -3.63 8.54
C SER A 19 12.01 -2.71 9.72
N ASP A 20 12.54 -3.00 10.91
CA ASP A 20 12.25 -2.21 12.10
C ASP A 20 12.66 -0.74 11.92
N GLY A 21 11.80 0.18 12.35
CA GLY A 21 12.03 1.62 12.21
C GLY A 21 11.65 2.19 10.84
N SER A 22 11.23 1.35 9.88
CA SER A 22 10.78 1.80 8.56
C SER A 22 9.63 2.80 8.63
N THR A 23 9.67 3.83 7.79
CA THR A 23 8.51 4.67 7.49
C THR A 23 7.97 4.31 6.12
N LEU A 24 6.67 4.04 6.04
CA LEU A 24 5.98 3.79 4.77
C LEU A 24 5.08 4.98 4.41
N SER A 25 5.25 5.51 3.22
CA SER A 25 4.44 6.58 2.63
C SER A 25 3.71 6.06 1.41
N VAL A 26 2.37 6.07 1.47
CA VAL A 26 1.53 5.41 0.48
C VAL A 26 0.53 6.41 -0.09
N VAL A 27 0.52 6.56 -1.42
CA VAL A 27 -0.59 7.14 -2.18
C VAL A 27 -1.31 5.98 -2.85
N SER A 28 -2.58 5.79 -2.54
CA SER A 28 -3.34 4.67 -3.09
C SER A 28 -4.77 5.03 -3.43
N ALA A 29 -5.23 4.61 -4.62
CA ALA A 29 -6.62 4.80 -5.03
C ALA A 29 -7.60 3.95 -4.21
N LEU A 30 -7.19 2.75 -3.80
CA LEU A 30 -7.98 1.82 -3.00
C LEU A 30 -7.14 1.19 -1.88
N PHE A 31 -7.79 0.76 -0.80
CA PHE A 31 -7.14 0.06 0.30
C PHE A 31 -7.95 -1.19 0.66
N SER A 32 -7.30 -2.36 0.77
CA SER A 32 -7.95 -3.62 1.13
C SER A 32 -7.47 -4.14 2.49
N LEU A 33 -8.41 -4.59 3.33
CA LEU A 33 -8.14 -5.27 4.59
C LEU A 33 -7.31 -6.54 4.42
N TYR A 34 -7.52 -7.29 3.33
CA TYR A 34 -6.74 -8.50 3.09
C TYR A 34 -5.31 -8.21 2.63
N ALA A 35 -5.10 -7.11 1.89
CA ALA A 35 -3.75 -6.64 1.57
C ALA A 35 -2.99 -6.24 2.84
N TYR A 36 -3.68 -5.58 3.78
CA TYR A 36 -3.16 -5.31 5.12
C TYR A 36 -2.86 -6.61 5.90
N ASP A 37 -3.79 -7.57 5.96
CA ASP A 37 -3.59 -8.84 6.70
C ASP A 37 -2.35 -9.59 6.20
N GLU A 38 -2.13 -9.61 4.88
CA GLU A 38 -1.00 -10.29 4.25
C GLU A 38 0.36 -9.65 4.58
N LEU A 39 0.38 -8.34 4.84
CA LEU A 39 1.58 -7.56 5.22
C LEU A 39 1.62 -7.23 6.71
N LYS A 40 0.71 -7.77 7.52
CA LYS A 40 0.53 -7.35 8.92
C LYS A 40 1.81 -7.50 9.76
N LYS A 41 2.59 -8.55 9.51
CA LYS A 41 3.84 -8.83 10.25
C LYS A 41 4.93 -7.82 9.92
N GLU A 42 4.95 -7.34 8.69
CA GLU A 42 5.88 -6.35 8.19
C GLU A 42 5.44 -4.95 8.64
N LEU A 43 4.16 -4.64 8.47
CA LEU A 43 3.55 -3.38 8.90
C LEU A 43 3.55 -3.18 10.42
N SER A 44 3.74 -4.22 11.24
CA SER A 44 3.93 -4.04 12.68
C SER A 44 5.32 -3.49 13.04
N LYS A 45 6.31 -3.63 12.14
CA LYS A 45 7.69 -3.15 12.31
C LYS A 45 7.86 -1.67 12.00
N VAL A 46 6.93 -1.11 11.23
CA VAL A 46 7.01 0.29 10.81
C VAL A 46 6.89 1.21 12.03
N SER A 47 7.72 2.25 12.03
CA SER A 47 7.64 3.34 13.00
C SER A 47 6.43 4.21 12.69
N LYS A 48 6.22 4.53 11.41
CA LYS A 48 5.15 5.39 10.92
C LYS A 48 4.62 4.92 9.56
N PHE A 49 3.32 5.03 9.37
CA PHE A 49 2.64 4.78 8.08
C PHE A 49 1.84 6.02 7.70
N ARG A 50 2.09 6.58 6.52
CA ARG A 50 1.41 7.77 6.00
C ARG A 50 0.59 7.37 4.79
N LEU A 51 -0.72 7.55 4.85
CA LEU A 51 -1.63 7.10 3.80
C LEU A 51 -2.39 8.28 3.21
N LEU A 52 -2.23 8.49 1.90
CA LEU A 52 -3.05 9.38 1.09
C LEU A 52 -4.05 8.55 0.29
N VAL A 53 -5.33 8.87 0.46
CA VAL A 53 -6.46 8.27 -0.27
C VAL A 53 -7.26 9.35 -0.97
N PRO A 54 -7.96 9.06 -2.08
CA PRO A 54 -8.83 10.05 -2.72
C PRO A 54 -9.97 10.48 -1.79
N SER A 55 -10.37 11.75 -1.90
CA SER A 55 -11.44 12.37 -1.12
C SER A 55 -12.82 11.82 -1.51
N HIS A 56 -13.74 11.93 -0.55
CA HIS A 56 -15.06 11.32 -0.41
C HIS A 56 -16.13 11.59 -1.50
N GLY A 57 -15.76 11.95 -2.73
CA GLY A 57 -16.72 11.97 -3.86
C GLY A 57 -17.34 10.59 -4.13
N ASP A 58 -16.64 9.52 -3.75
CA ASP A 58 -17.03 8.10 -3.86
C ASP A 58 -16.71 7.34 -2.56
N GLU A 59 -17.14 7.88 -1.41
CA GLU A 59 -16.96 7.22 -0.10
C GLU A 59 -17.55 5.81 -0.08
N GLU A 60 -18.71 5.62 -0.72
CA GLU A 60 -19.34 4.31 -0.87
C GLU A 60 -18.44 3.33 -1.64
N GLY A 61 -17.82 3.76 -2.74
CA GLY A 61 -16.90 2.94 -3.51
C GLY A 61 -15.66 2.55 -2.71
N PHE A 62 -15.05 3.48 -1.98
CA PHE A 62 -13.88 3.18 -1.15
C PHE A 62 -14.22 2.17 -0.04
N ILE A 63 -15.29 2.41 0.73
CA ILE A 63 -15.74 1.52 1.81
C ILE A 63 -16.13 0.14 1.25
N LYS A 64 -16.78 0.09 0.08
CA LYS A 64 -17.18 -1.17 -0.56
C LYS A 64 -15.99 -2.04 -0.99
N ASN A 65 -14.84 -1.43 -1.29
CA ASN A 65 -13.61 -2.14 -1.66
C ASN A 65 -12.72 -2.50 -0.45
N LEU A 66 -13.00 -1.93 0.73
CA LEU A 66 -12.24 -2.21 1.96
C LEU A 66 -12.17 -3.71 2.31
N PRO A 67 -13.27 -4.49 2.21
CA PRO A 67 -13.25 -5.94 2.45
C PRO A 67 -12.57 -6.76 1.33
N GLY A 68 -11.95 -6.12 0.33
CA GLY A 68 -11.40 -6.78 -0.85
C GLY A 68 -12.40 -6.89 -2.01
N ASN A 69 -11.88 -7.33 -3.16
CA ASN A 69 -12.61 -7.38 -4.42
C ASN A 69 -13.10 -8.81 -4.75
N ASN A 70 -13.60 -9.01 -5.98
CA ASN A 70 -14.13 -10.32 -6.39
C ASN A 70 -13.10 -11.44 -6.42
N LEU A 71 -11.82 -11.12 -6.64
CA LEU A 71 -10.71 -12.06 -6.67
C LEU A 71 -10.43 -12.64 -5.27
N ASP A 72 -10.80 -11.93 -4.21
CA ASP A 72 -10.60 -12.33 -2.81
C ASP A 72 -11.59 -13.37 -2.31
N ARG A 73 -12.31 -14.09 -3.20
CA ARG A 73 -13.30 -15.10 -2.82
C ARG A 73 -12.75 -16.12 -1.82
N ARG A 74 -11.53 -16.61 -2.03
CA ARG A 74 -10.87 -17.57 -1.12
C ARG A 74 -10.58 -16.96 0.24
N LEU A 75 -10.09 -15.72 0.28
CA LEU A 75 -9.81 -15.01 1.53
C LEU A 75 -11.10 -14.72 2.31
N ARG A 76 -12.15 -14.25 1.62
CA ARG A 76 -13.49 -14.06 2.21
C ARG A 76 -14.10 -15.31 2.80
N SER A 77 -13.80 -16.49 2.24
CA SER A 77 -14.28 -17.76 2.78
C SER A 77 -13.65 -18.14 4.13
N ARG A 78 -12.58 -17.47 4.57
CA ARG A 78 -12.01 -17.61 5.93
C ARG A 78 -12.89 -17.00 7.01
N LEU A 79 -13.90 -16.19 6.63
CA LEU A 79 -14.86 -15.55 7.53
C LEU A 79 -14.22 -14.74 8.67
N ASP A 80 -13.00 -14.22 8.44
CA ASP A 80 -12.20 -13.52 9.43
C ASP A 80 -12.10 -12.01 9.18
N VAL A 81 -12.81 -11.48 8.17
CA VAL A 81 -12.80 -10.05 7.82
C VAL A 81 -13.11 -9.13 9.00
N THR A 82 -14.04 -9.53 9.89
CA THR A 82 -14.38 -8.74 11.08
C THR A 82 -13.21 -8.67 12.06
N ARG A 83 -12.47 -9.78 12.24
CA ARG A 83 -11.27 -9.82 13.08
C ARG A 83 -10.17 -8.94 12.45
N ILE A 84 -9.93 -9.12 11.15
CA ILE A 84 -8.93 -8.34 10.40
C ILE A 84 -9.26 -6.84 10.45
N ALA A 85 -10.52 -6.45 10.26
CA ALA A 85 -10.96 -5.06 10.33
C ALA A 85 -10.69 -4.43 11.69
N ARG A 86 -10.95 -5.15 12.79
CA ARG A 86 -10.66 -4.67 14.16
C ARG A 86 -9.16 -4.49 14.38
N GLU A 87 -8.35 -5.45 13.93
CA GLU A 87 -6.91 -5.38 14.03
C GLU A 87 -6.33 -4.23 13.19
N CYS A 88 -6.83 -4.06 11.96
CA CYS A 88 -6.46 -2.96 11.06
C CYS A 88 -6.86 -1.61 11.67
N ALA A 89 -8.06 -1.47 12.22
CA ALA A 89 -8.49 -0.24 12.88
C ALA A 89 -7.61 0.10 14.10
N GLY A 90 -7.21 -0.92 14.88
CA GLY A 90 -6.26 -0.74 15.98
C GLY A 90 -4.89 -0.27 15.50
N TRP A 91 -4.35 -0.92 14.46
CA TRP A 91 -3.07 -0.54 13.87
C TRP A 91 -3.10 0.86 13.24
N LEU A 92 -4.17 1.20 12.51
CA LEU A 92 -4.36 2.53 11.91
C LEU A 92 -4.30 3.63 12.99
N LYS A 93 -4.99 3.44 14.11
CA LYS A 93 -5.00 4.40 15.23
C LYS A 93 -3.63 4.58 15.90
N GLN A 94 -2.78 3.56 15.89
CA GLN A 94 -1.51 3.55 16.61
C GLN A 94 -0.32 4.02 15.77
N LYS A 95 -0.33 3.67 14.48
CA LYS A 95 0.86 3.78 13.62
C LYS A 95 0.62 4.64 12.38
N CYS A 96 -0.64 4.92 12.05
CA CYS A 96 -0.99 5.50 10.77
C CYS A 96 -1.51 6.93 10.90
N GLU A 97 -1.06 7.78 9.99
CA GLU A 97 -1.73 9.03 9.67
C GLU A 97 -2.40 8.85 8.32
N VAL A 98 -3.67 9.24 8.22
CA VAL A 98 -4.44 9.16 6.98
C VAL A 98 -4.87 10.58 6.60
N ARG A 99 -4.65 10.95 5.34
CA ARG A 99 -5.10 12.21 4.75
C ARG A 99 -5.80 11.93 3.43
N GLU A 100 -6.71 12.82 3.08
CA GLU A 100 -7.41 12.75 1.80
C GLU A 100 -6.75 13.65 0.75
N LEU A 101 -6.82 13.20 -0.50
CA LEU A 101 -6.48 13.99 -1.68
C LEU A 101 -7.75 14.54 -2.32
N PRO A 102 -7.82 15.83 -2.69
CA PRO A 102 -9.01 16.41 -3.30
C PRO A 102 -9.31 15.86 -4.70
N SER A 103 -8.38 15.11 -5.30
CA SER A 103 -8.47 14.54 -6.65
C SER A 103 -8.35 13.02 -6.64
N ALA A 104 -8.73 12.41 -7.76
CA ALA A 104 -8.55 10.98 -7.98
C ALA A 104 -7.05 10.62 -8.04
N VAL A 105 -6.72 9.43 -7.53
CA VAL A 105 -5.37 8.88 -7.59
C VAL A 105 -5.21 8.11 -8.90
N HIS A 106 -4.49 8.69 -9.86
CA HIS A 106 -4.19 8.05 -11.15
C HIS A 106 -2.89 7.25 -11.13
N GLN A 107 -1.94 7.63 -10.27
CA GLN A 107 -0.71 6.91 -10.02
C GLN A 107 -0.57 6.64 -8.54
N ASN A 108 -0.31 5.39 -8.20
CA ASN A 108 -0.08 4.97 -6.84
C ASN A 108 1.43 5.03 -6.56
N LEU A 109 1.76 5.33 -5.31
CA LEU A 109 3.14 5.35 -4.81
C LEU A 109 3.18 4.56 -3.51
N ILE A 110 4.19 3.71 -3.37
CA ILE A 110 4.64 3.18 -2.09
C ILE A 110 6.10 3.56 -1.94
N HIS A 111 6.39 4.45 -1.01
CA HIS A 111 7.74 4.82 -0.63
C HIS A 111 8.08 4.24 0.73
N LEU A 112 9.29 3.71 0.84
CA LEU A 112 9.86 3.12 2.03
C LEU A 112 11.18 3.81 2.34
N SER A 113 11.31 4.31 3.56
CA SER A 113 12.55 4.84 4.12
C SER A 113 12.85 4.22 5.47
N HIS A 114 14.12 4.24 5.86
CA HIS A 114 14.60 3.76 7.15
C HIS A 114 15.18 4.94 7.93
N THR A 115 14.90 5.01 9.24
CA THR A 115 15.40 6.12 10.06
C THR A 115 16.93 6.14 10.17
N ASP A 116 17.56 4.96 10.17
CA ASP A 116 19.00 4.80 10.39
C ASP A 116 19.81 4.56 9.09
N SER A 117 19.17 4.70 7.92
CA SER A 117 19.81 4.42 6.64
C SER A 117 19.32 5.33 5.53
N ASP A 118 20.24 5.72 4.65
CA ASP A 118 19.90 6.39 3.39
C ASP A 118 19.24 5.45 2.36
N ALA A 119 19.14 4.16 2.66
CA ALA A 119 18.46 3.19 1.81
C ALA A 119 16.96 3.53 1.70
N GLN A 120 16.54 3.85 0.48
CA GLN A 120 15.16 4.13 0.14
C GLN A 120 14.70 3.23 -1.00
N LEU A 121 13.42 2.91 -0.99
CA LEU A 121 12.77 2.18 -2.05
C LEU A 121 11.46 2.88 -2.40
N ALA A 122 11.18 3.02 -3.68
CA ALA A 122 9.92 3.58 -4.14
C ALA A 122 9.33 2.69 -5.24
N ILE A 123 8.04 2.40 -5.14
CA ILE A 123 7.29 1.66 -6.14
C ILE A 123 6.19 2.59 -6.64
N VAL A 124 6.25 2.92 -7.93
CA VAL A 124 5.26 3.80 -8.58
C VAL A 124 4.59 3.04 -9.71
N GLY A 125 3.27 3.15 -9.81
CA GLY A 125 2.56 2.52 -10.91
C GLY A 125 1.05 2.49 -10.77
N SER A 126 0.43 1.56 -11.48
CA SER A 126 -1.03 1.38 -11.52
C SER A 126 -1.59 0.58 -10.35
N SER A 127 -0.75 0.15 -9.40
CA SER A 127 -1.15 -0.76 -8.34
C SER A 127 -1.61 -0.05 -7.07
N SER A 128 -2.89 -0.17 -6.76
CA SER A 128 -3.43 0.20 -5.45
C SER A 128 -2.96 -0.75 -4.35
N PHE A 129 -3.12 -0.34 -3.09
CA PHE A 129 -2.92 -1.15 -1.89
C PHE A 129 -4.05 -2.18 -1.71
N THR A 130 -4.23 -3.03 -2.71
CA THR A 130 -5.21 -4.13 -2.76
C THR A 130 -4.51 -5.46 -3.00
N THR A 131 -5.19 -6.58 -2.80
CA THR A 131 -4.57 -7.90 -2.94
C THR A 131 -4.05 -8.16 -4.35
N ASP A 132 -4.78 -7.76 -5.38
CA ASP A 132 -4.36 -7.85 -6.77
C ASP A 132 -3.31 -6.80 -7.15
N GLY A 133 -3.47 -5.56 -6.66
CA GLY A 133 -2.49 -4.49 -6.85
C GLY A 133 -1.15 -4.81 -6.21
N LEU A 134 -1.12 -5.56 -5.10
CA LEU A 134 0.14 -6.01 -4.50
C LEU A 134 0.65 -7.34 -5.07
N GLY A 135 -0.12 -8.01 -5.94
CA GLY A 135 0.20 -9.33 -6.49
C GLY A 135 0.12 -10.48 -5.47
N ILE A 136 -0.73 -10.34 -4.45
CA ILE A 136 -1.07 -11.37 -3.46
C ILE A 136 -2.02 -12.40 -4.07
N VAL A 137 -3.02 -11.92 -4.81
CA VAL A 137 -3.93 -12.77 -5.57
C VAL A 137 -3.68 -12.59 -7.07
N PRO A 138 -3.75 -13.66 -7.87
CA PRO A 138 -3.68 -13.55 -9.31
C PRO A 138 -4.80 -12.67 -9.87
N SER A 139 -4.48 -11.87 -10.87
CA SER A 139 -5.43 -11.00 -11.57
C SER A 139 -5.14 -10.95 -13.06
N GLU A 140 -6.19 -10.78 -13.86
CA GLU A 140 -6.06 -10.46 -15.29
C GLU A 140 -5.59 -9.02 -15.52
N SER A 141 -5.68 -8.15 -14.50
CA SER A 141 -5.19 -6.77 -14.55
C SER A 141 -3.75 -6.67 -15.07
N HIS A 142 -3.54 -5.70 -15.96
CA HIS A 142 -2.23 -5.38 -16.50
C HIS A 142 -1.56 -4.33 -15.61
N HIS A 143 -1.17 -4.74 -14.39
CA HIS A 143 -0.42 -3.88 -13.50
C HIS A 143 0.98 -3.62 -14.07
N MET A 144 1.43 -2.39 -13.94
CA MET A 144 2.79 -2.02 -14.31
C MET A 144 3.32 -1.05 -13.27
N ASN A 145 4.38 -1.47 -12.60
CA ASN A 145 5.03 -0.68 -11.57
C ASN A 145 6.53 -0.62 -11.81
N THR A 146 7.12 0.53 -11.54
CA THR A 146 8.56 0.73 -11.53
C THR A 146 9.02 0.75 -10.08
N CYS A 147 9.98 -0.11 -9.76
CA CYS A 147 10.63 -0.16 -8.46
C CYS A 147 11.98 0.54 -8.57
N PHE A 148 12.07 1.70 -7.91
CA PHE A 148 13.27 2.51 -7.79
C PHE A 148 14.00 2.13 -6.50
N ARG A 149 15.26 1.73 -6.66
CA ARG A 149 16.18 1.41 -5.56
C ARG A 149 17.33 2.42 -5.43
N SER A 150 17.43 3.34 -6.38
CA SER A 150 18.36 4.46 -6.31
C SER A 150 17.85 5.49 -5.30
N CYS A 151 18.74 5.94 -4.42
CA CYS A 151 18.40 6.96 -3.42
C CYS A 151 17.90 8.26 -4.07
N ASP A 152 18.44 8.69 -5.21
CA ASP A 152 18.08 9.99 -5.79
C ASP A 152 16.67 10.01 -6.43
N GLU A 153 16.30 8.93 -7.10
CA GLU A 153 14.97 8.77 -7.69
C GLU A 153 13.91 8.60 -6.59
N ALA A 154 14.20 7.75 -5.60
CA ALA A 154 13.32 7.56 -4.45
C ALA A 154 13.14 8.85 -3.62
N ARG A 155 14.21 9.64 -3.46
CA ARG A 155 14.17 10.96 -2.80
C ARG A 155 13.31 11.96 -3.55
N SER A 156 13.30 11.91 -4.88
CA SER A 156 12.44 12.78 -5.68
C SER A 156 10.96 12.42 -5.49
N LEU A 157 10.65 11.12 -5.39
CA LEU A 157 9.29 10.64 -5.18
C LEU A 157 8.75 10.92 -3.77
N ILE A 158 9.58 10.83 -2.73
CA ILE A 158 9.13 11.20 -1.38
C ILE A 158 8.92 12.71 -1.24
N LYS A 159 9.69 13.55 -1.94
CA LYS A 159 9.42 14.99 -1.99
C LYS A 159 8.05 15.28 -2.59
N TRP A 160 7.72 14.63 -3.71
CA TRP A 160 6.39 14.73 -4.31
C TRP A 160 5.29 14.24 -3.35
N PHE A 161 5.53 13.13 -2.63
CA PHE A 161 4.60 12.68 -1.59
C PHE A 161 4.42 13.74 -0.51
N ASP A 162 5.51 14.35 -0.02
CA ASP A 162 5.47 15.35 1.05
C ASP A 162 4.76 16.64 0.61
N GLU A 163 4.84 17.01 -0.67
CA GLU A 163 4.06 18.12 -1.27
C GLU A 163 2.56 17.82 -1.27
N LEU A 164 2.17 16.59 -1.62
CA LEU A 164 0.77 16.14 -1.52
C LEU A 164 0.31 15.99 -0.07
N TRP A 165 1.25 15.69 0.82
CA TRP A 165 0.98 15.45 2.23
C TRP A 165 0.71 16.74 2.98
N ALA A 166 1.35 17.86 2.61
CA ALA A 166 1.33 19.14 3.32
C ALA A 166 -0.10 19.61 3.68
#